data_AF-A0A090AHZ9-F1
#
_entry.id   AF-A0A090AHZ9-F1
#
_cell.length_a   1.000
_cell.length_b   1.000
_cell.length_c   1.000
_cell.angle_alpha   90.00
_cell.angle_beta   90.00
_cell.angle_gamma   90.00
#
_symmetry.space_group_name_H-M   'P 1'
#
loop_
_entity.id
_entity.type
_entity.pdbx_description
1 polymer ?
#
loop_
_entity_poly.entity_id
_entity_poly.type
_entity_poly.pdbx_seq_one_letter_code
_entity_poly.pdbx_strand_id
1 'polypeptide(L)'
;MYFAHSLVVMTTVLVLLFNTSVIAANQQAINQQAIFYFEAALTACDRGLQVKMPRSRGSLRILKSLWNRYQYNRDLALKYDETVKSTKEHFYRGKFFSQKMSFLEAFKLCETDLPSKVKQAETVVTQNIEEREIKQKQQEGHRQELMKNKEAAKREVVLAINEYCARRPNNSSIPVASLSEKYIAAKQKALSIYPEIVNQIHQATLIDRNTGKENNLSQSIKDWFNYCDAVFAQQTNASEPVPAISPLPPTSMAMVGSEGPTLPNSKSPAAIPPAPLENKVASTEVKNKPAQPEEDATNEPNLEQEEYQEIMSKSADDRLKILKNEGRLPDYVNDEDGDYQKSNIWQYENEEQNQCNIYKFTENQLAETKNLSGECPSF
;
A
#
# COMPACT_ATOMS: atom_id res chain seq x y z
N MET A 1 -65.70 -77.95 -15.90
CA MET A 1 -64.26 -77.59 -15.92
C MET A 1 -63.98 -76.08 -16.15
N TYR A 2 -64.92 -75.16 -15.86
CA TYR A 2 -64.67 -73.71 -16.01
C TYR A 2 -64.38 -72.96 -14.70
N PHE A 3 -64.61 -73.59 -13.54
CA PHE A 3 -64.40 -72.93 -12.22
C PHE A 3 -62.93 -72.87 -11.78
N ALA A 4 -62.05 -73.73 -12.30
CA ALA A 4 -60.64 -73.77 -11.88
C ALA A 4 -59.79 -72.63 -12.49
N HIS A 5 -60.17 -72.09 -13.66
CA HIS A 5 -59.42 -70.99 -14.29
C HIS A 5 -59.70 -69.62 -13.67
N SER A 6 -60.90 -69.41 -13.10
CA SER A 6 -61.28 -68.12 -12.53
C SER A 6 -60.56 -67.83 -11.19
N LEU A 7 -60.26 -68.87 -10.41
CA LEU A 7 -59.55 -68.73 -9.13
C LEU A 7 -58.07 -68.31 -9.30
N VAL A 8 -57.41 -68.75 -10.38
CA VAL A 8 -55.99 -68.45 -10.66
C VAL A 8 -55.80 -67.01 -11.15
N VAL A 9 -56.77 -66.46 -11.88
CA VAL A 9 -56.74 -65.06 -12.34
C VAL A 9 -56.99 -64.10 -11.18
N MET A 10 -57.85 -64.46 -10.21
CA MET A 10 -58.09 -63.60 -9.05
C MET A 10 -56.90 -63.53 -8.08
N THR A 11 -56.18 -64.64 -7.87
CA THR A 11 -55.00 -64.64 -6.99
C THR A 11 -53.82 -63.88 -7.57
N THR A 12 -53.62 -63.93 -8.89
CA THR A 12 -52.54 -63.17 -9.56
C THR A 12 -52.78 -61.66 -9.55
N VAL A 13 -54.03 -61.21 -9.71
CA VAL A 13 -54.38 -59.78 -9.59
C VAL A 13 -54.20 -59.28 -8.15
N LEU A 14 -54.54 -60.10 -7.14
CA LEU A 14 -54.34 -59.74 -5.74
C LEU A 14 -52.85 -59.58 -5.38
N VAL A 15 -51.99 -60.51 -5.83
CA VAL A 15 -50.52 -60.43 -5.59
C VAL A 15 -49.90 -59.22 -6.29
N LEU A 16 -50.36 -58.84 -7.48
CA LEU A 16 -49.91 -57.62 -8.17
C LEU A 16 -50.31 -56.36 -7.39
N LEU A 17 -51.54 -56.28 -6.86
CA LEU A 17 -51.98 -55.15 -6.06
C LEU A 17 -51.20 -55.02 -4.74
N PHE A 18 -50.96 -56.12 -4.03
CA PHE A 18 -50.17 -56.11 -2.78
C PHE A 18 -48.68 -55.76 -3.01
N ASN A 19 -48.07 -56.21 -4.11
CA ASN A 19 -46.68 -55.84 -4.43
C ASN A 19 -46.54 -54.36 -4.85
N THR A 20 -47.54 -53.76 -5.49
CA THR A 20 -47.50 -52.32 -5.81
C THR A 20 -47.64 -51.43 -4.58
N SER A 21 -48.39 -51.83 -3.56
CA SER A 21 -48.55 -51.05 -2.33
C SER A 21 -47.31 -51.04 -1.43
N VAL A 22 -46.48 -52.08 -1.45
CA VAL A 22 -45.23 -52.13 -0.66
C VAL A 22 -44.14 -51.26 -1.29
N ILE A 23 -44.15 -51.09 -2.61
CA ILE A 23 -43.20 -50.21 -3.31
C ILE A 23 -43.56 -48.72 -3.10
N ALA A 24 -44.84 -48.37 -3.01
CA ALA A 24 -45.27 -47.00 -2.71
C ALA A 24 -45.07 -46.61 -1.22
N ALA A 25 -45.13 -47.57 -0.29
CA ALA A 25 -44.90 -47.32 1.14
C ALA A 25 -43.41 -47.15 1.51
N ASN A 26 -42.49 -47.46 0.59
CA ASN A 26 -41.04 -47.25 0.77
C ASN A 26 -40.55 -45.92 0.19
N GLN A 27 -41.47 -45.01 -0.14
CA GLN A 27 -41.15 -43.59 -0.28
C GLN A 27 -40.82 -43.07 1.11
N GLN A 28 -39.59 -43.35 1.56
CA GLN A 28 -39.05 -42.94 2.85
C GLN A 28 -39.33 -41.45 2.98
N ALA A 29 -40.20 -41.10 3.94
CA ALA A 29 -40.45 -39.72 4.28
C ALA A 29 -39.10 -39.10 4.63
N ILE A 30 -38.63 -38.18 3.78
CA ILE A 30 -37.31 -37.56 3.92
C ILE A 30 -37.22 -36.98 5.34
N ASN A 31 -36.12 -37.29 6.01
CA ASN A 31 -35.92 -36.83 7.37
C ASN A 31 -35.87 -35.28 7.38
N GLN A 32 -36.85 -34.64 8.01
CA GLN A 32 -36.94 -33.17 8.09
C GLN A 32 -35.69 -32.54 8.72
N GLN A 33 -35.04 -33.25 9.64
CA GLN A 33 -33.79 -32.79 10.24
C GLN A 33 -32.62 -32.88 9.26
N ALA A 34 -32.60 -33.89 8.37
CA ALA A 34 -31.63 -33.95 7.28
C ALA A 34 -31.80 -32.78 6.31
N ILE A 35 -33.05 -32.45 5.94
CA ILE A 35 -33.35 -31.29 5.08
C ILE A 35 -32.82 -30.00 5.71
N PHE A 36 -33.12 -29.75 6.99
CA PHE A 36 -32.67 -28.56 7.70
C PHE A 36 -31.15 -28.38 7.67
N TYR A 37 -30.40 -29.45 8.00
CA TYR A 37 -28.93 -29.40 7.94
C TYR A 37 -28.42 -29.25 6.51
N PHE A 38 -29.07 -29.88 5.53
CA PHE A 38 -28.66 -29.78 4.13
C PHE A 38 -28.87 -28.36 3.60
N GLU A 39 -29.99 -27.71 3.89
CA GLU A 39 -30.22 -26.30 3.56
C GLU A 39 -29.17 -25.40 4.22
N ALA A 40 -28.84 -25.62 5.49
CA ALA A 40 -27.79 -24.87 6.18
C ALA A 40 -26.41 -25.05 5.52
N ALA A 41 -26.11 -26.25 5.03
CA ALA A 41 -24.91 -26.51 4.24
C ALA A 41 -24.93 -25.70 2.94
N LEU A 42 -26.00 -25.83 2.15
CA LEU A 42 -26.16 -25.11 0.88
C LEU A 42 -26.12 -23.59 1.08
N THR A 43 -26.63 -23.05 2.18
CA THR A 43 -26.48 -21.63 2.54
C THR A 43 -25.05 -21.22 2.84
N ALA A 44 -24.27 -22.04 3.53
CA ALA A 44 -22.85 -21.75 3.74
C ALA A 44 -22.09 -21.74 2.41
N CYS A 45 -22.41 -22.68 1.51
CA CYS A 45 -21.84 -22.73 0.18
C CYS A 45 -22.25 -21.54 -0.70
N ASP A 46 -23.55 -21.20 -0.73
CA ASP A 46 -24.11 -20.04 -1.43
C ASP A 46 -23.33 -18.76 -1.08
N ARG A 47 -23.07 -18.56 0.21
CA ARG A 47 -22.27 -17.44 0.71
C ARG A 47 -20.81 -17.55 0.29
N GLY A 48 -20.19 -18.73 0.39
CA GLY A 48 -18.80 -18.93 0.00
C GLY A 48 -18.55 -18.66 -1.48
N LEU A 49 -19.51 -19.02 -2.33
CA LEU A 49 -19.45 -18.75 -3.77
C LEU A 49 -19.67 -17.26 -4.10
N GLN A 50 -20.46 -16.54 -3.32
CA GLN A 50 -20.69 -15.09 -3.47
C GLN A 50 -19.52 -14.22 -2.99
N VAL A 51 -18.73 -14.69 -2.02
CA VAL A 51 -17.59 -13.92 -1.48
C VAL A 51 -16.60 -13.59 -2.59
N LYS A 52 -16.19 -12.32 -2.71
CA LYS A 52 -15.12 -11.88 -3.64
C LYS A 52 -13.85 -12.70 -3.39
N MET A 53 -13.04 -12.93 -4.42
CA MET A 53 -11.80 -13.70 -4.26
C MET A 53 -10.91 -13.07 -3.17
N PRO A 54 -10.54 -13.82 -2.11
CA PRO A 54 -9.69 -13.31 -1.04
C PRO A 54 -8.38 -12.72 -1.55
N ARG A 55 -8.00 -11.57 -0.99
CA ARG A 55 -6.71 -10.90 -1.25
C ARG A 55 -5.81 -10.83 -0.01
N SER A 56 -6.31 -11.27 1.14
CA SER A 56 -5.64 -11.20 2.45
C SER A 56 -5.88 -12.46 3.27
N ARG A 57 -5.07 -12.70 4.31
CA ARG A 57 -5.27 -13.81 5.25
C ARG A 57 -6.64 -13.78 5.91
N GLY A 58 -7.10 -12.59 6.32
CA GLY A 58 -8.41 -12.40 6.95
C GLY A 58 -9.57 -12.81 6.04
N SER A 59 -9.57 -12.35 4.79
CA SER A 59 -10.61 -12.72 3.82
C SER A 59 -10.59 -14.21 3.46
N LEU A 60 -9.40 -14.82 3.40
CA LEU A 60 -9.25 -16.26 3.20
C LEU A 60 -9.83 -17.07 4.38
N ARG A 61 -9.63 -16.60 5.62
CA ARG A 61 -10.17 -17.22 6.84
C ARG A 61 -11.71 -17.28 6.79
N ILE A 62 -12.35 -16.22 6.31
CA ILE A 62 -13.82 -16.17 6.15
C ILE A 62 -14.29 -17.23 5.15
N LEU A 63 -13.65 -17.30 3.97
CA LEU A 63 -13.99 -18.30 2.95
C LEU A 63 -13.80 -19.73 3.47
N LYS A 64 -12.68 -20.01 4.17
CA LYS A 64 -12.43 -21.30 4.82
C LYS A 64 -13.47 -21.63 5.89
N SER A 65 -13.92 -20.65 6.67
CA SER A 65 -14.97 -20.84 7.67
C SER A 65 -16.30 -21.26 7.02
N LEU A 66 -16.65 -20.65 5.89
CA LEU A 66 -17.84 -21.02 5.11
C LEU A 66 -17.73 -22.43 4.54
N TRP A 67 -16.55 -22.79 4.01
CA TRP A 67 -16.27 -24.15 3.56
C TRP A 67 -16.41 -25.19 4.69
N ASN A 68 -15.83 -24.91 5.87
CA ASN A 68 -15.93 -25.81 7.02
C ASN A 68 -17.38 -25.96 7.52
N ARG A 69 -18.16 -24.88 7.53
CA ARG A 69 -19.59 -24.92 7.87
C ARG A 69 -20.40 -25.73 6.86
N TYR A 70 -20.07 -25.60 5.57
CA TYR A 70 -20.66 -26.42 4.53
C TYR A 70 -20.39 -27.91 4.79
N GLN A 71 -19.12 -28.30 4.96
CA GLN A 71 -18.75 -29.69 5.20
C GLN A 71 -19.43 -30.26 6.46
N TYR A 72 -19.39 -29.52 7.56
CA TYR A 72 -20.01 -29.94 8.83
C TYR A 72 -21.52 -30.20 8.69
N ASN A 73 -22.27 -29.24 8.15
CA ASN A 73 -23.71 -29.37 8.00
C ASN A 73 -24.10 -30.42 6.94
N ARG A 74 -23.31 -30.54 5.86
CA ARG A 74 -23.48 -31.59 4.86
C ARG A 74 -23.32 -32.96 5.50
N ASP A 75 -22.23 -33.19 6.23
CA ASP A 75 -21.93 -34.48 6.84
C ASP A 75 -22.97 -34.86 7.88
N LEU A 76 -23.47 -33.88 8.66
CA LEU A 76 -24.61 -34.09 9.55
C LEU A 76 -25.88 -34.48 8.78
N ALA A 77 -26.25 -33.75 7.74
CA ALA A 77 -27.43 -34.04 6.93
C ALA A 77 -27.37 -35.45 6.34
N LEU A 78 -26.24 -35.83 5.74
CA LEU A 78 -26.03 -37.15 5.17
C LEU A 78 -26.04 -38.27 6.20
N LYS A 79 -25.62 -37.98 7.44
CA LYS A 79 -25.74 -38.93 8.55
C LYS A 79 -27.21 -39.19 8.94
N TYR A 80 -28.08 -38.19 8.83
CA TYR A 80 -29.51 -38.34 9.10
C TYR A 80 -30.27 -39.00 7.95
N ASP A 81 -29.92 -38.65 6.71
CA ASP A 81 -30.52 -39.21 5.50
C ASP A 81 -29.56 -39.01 4.31
N GLU A 82 -28.94 -40.08 3.83
CA GLU A 82 -28.00 -40.03 2.70
C GLU A 82 -28.68 -39.65 1.37
N THR A 83 -30.00 -39.82 1.26
CA THR A 83 -30.75 -39.57 0.02
C THR A 83 -31.09 -38.08 -0.18
N VAL A 84 -30.88 -37.25 0.85
CA VAL A 84 -31.17 -35.81 0.77
C VAL A 84 -30.37 -35.11 -0.34
N LYS A 85 -29.12 -35.55 -0.61
CA LYS A 85 -28.28 -35.00 -1.69
C LYS A 85 -28.72 -35.37 -3.11
N SER A 86 -29.55 -36.41 -3.25
CA SER A 86 -30.05 -36.87 -4.55
C SER A 86 -31.53 -36.53 -4.80
N THR A 87 -32.16 -35.88 -3.84
CA THR A 87 -33.57 -35.49 -3.91
C THR A 87 -33.77 -34.43 -4.99
N LYS A 88 -34.65 -34.72 -5.95
CA LYS A 88 -35.07 -33.77 -7.01
C LYS A 88 -36.33 -32.99 -6.64
N GLU A 89 -37.06 -33.45 -5.63
CA GLU A 89 -38.32 -32.87 -5.20
C GLU A 89 -38.13 -31.63 -4.32
N HIS A 90 -36.94 -31.46 -3.74
CA HIS A 90 -36.59 -30.33 -2.88
C HIS A 90 -35.69 -29.36 -3.61
N PHE A 91 -36.01 -28.08 -3.46
CA PHE A 91 -35.35 -26.99 -4.16
C PHE A 91 -34.76 -26.01 -3.16
N TYR A 92 -33.48 -25.70 -3.34
CA TYR A 92 -32.82 -24.67 -2.56
C TYR A 92 -33.18 -23.28 -3.11
N ARG A 93 -33.46 -22.33 -2.21
CA ARG A 93 -33.86 -20.94 -2.55
C ARG A 93 -32.85 -19.92 -2.00
N GLY A 94 -31.58 -20.11 -2.33
CA GLY A 94 -30.51 -19.17 -2.02
C GLY A 94 -30.57 -17.89 -2.87
N LYS A 95 -29.78 -16.87 -2.49
CA LYS A 95 -29.72 -15.61 -3.25
C LYS A 95 -28.90 -15.73 -4.53
N PHE A 96 -27.84 -16.53 -4.52
CA PHE A 96 -26.96 -16.67 -5.69
C PHE A 96 -27.46 -17.73 -6.66
N PHE A 97 -28.17 -18.74 -6.16
CA PHE A 97 -29.01 -19.61 -7.01
C PHE A 97 -30.32 -18.89 -7.35
N SER A 98 -30.25 -17.93 -8.26
CA SER A 98 -31.36 -17.08 -8.72
C SER A 98 -32.51 -17.86 -9.37
N GLN A 99 -32.29 -19.13 -9.71
CA GLN A 99 -33.31 -20.09 -10.16
C GLN A 99 -33.48 -21.18 -9.11
N LYS A 100 -34.70 -21.74 -8.98
CA LYS A 100 -34.98 -22.90 -8.11
C LYS A 100 -34.08 -24.06 -8.53
N MET A 101 -32.96 -24.22 -7.84
CA MET A 101 -32.00 -25.28 -8.09
C MET A 101 -32.35 -26.45 -7.20
N SER A 102 -32.42 -27.66 -7.77
CA SER A 102 -32.65 -28.86 -6.96
C SER A 102 -31.50 -29.08 -5.98
N PHE A 103 -31.76 -29.78 -4.87
CA PHE A 103 -30.71 -30.13 -3.90
C PHE A 103 -29.53 -30.84 -4.56
N LEU A 104 -29.80 -31.73 -5.53
CA LEU A 104 -28.76 -32.43 -6.28
C LEU A 104 -27.86 -31.49 -7.10
N GLU A 105 -28.45 -30.51 -7.79
CA GLU A 105 -27.68 -29.56 -8.61
C GLU A 105 -26.86 -28.62 -7.73
N ALA A 106 -27.47 -28.07 -6.66
CA ALA A 106 -26.77 -27.19 -5.73
C ALA A 106 -25.63 -27.93 -5.03
N PHE A 107 -25.86 -29.19 -4.63
CA PHE A 107 -24.84 -30.04 -4.03
C PHE A 107 -23.65 -30.25 -4.97
N LYS A 108 -23.89 -30.63 -6.23
CA LYS A 108 -22.81 -30.83 -7.22
C LYS A 108 -21.99 -29.58 -7.44
N LEU A 109 -22.65 -28.42 -7.51
CA LEU A 109 -21.97 -27.14 -7.67
C LEU A 109 -21.11 -26.83 -6.44
N CYS A 110 -21.64 -27.03 -5.24
CA CYS A 110 -20.88 -26.84 -4.00
C CYS A 110 -19.68 -27.78 -3.85
N GLU A 111 -19.80 -29.05 -4.23
CA GLU A 111 -18.70 -30.02 -4.18
C GLU A 111 -17.62 -29.76 -5.25
N THR A 112 -17.93 -29.00 -6.30
CA THR A 112 -16.99 -28.70 -7.39
C THR A 112 -16.36 -27.32 -7.24
N ASP A 113 -17.20 -26.30 -7.14
CA ASP A 113 -16.78 -24.91 -7.31
C ASP A 113 -16.23 -24.31 -6.01
N LEU A 114 -16.85 -24.63 -4.87
CA LEU A 114 -16.41 -24.09 -3.58
C LEU A 114 -15.01 -24.57 -3.15
N PRO A 115 -14.68 -25.88 -3.17
CA PRO A 115 -13.32 -26.31 -2.84
C PRO A 115 -12.28 -25.82 -3.85
N SER A 116 -12.64 -25.75 -5.14
CA SER A 116 -11.79 -25.16 -6.18
C SER A 116 -11.49 -23.70 -5.87
N LYS A 117 -12.52 -22.92 -5.51
CA LYS A 117 -12.39 -21.51 -5.13
C LYS A 117 -11.56 -21.31 -3.87
N VAL A 118 -11.74 -22.15 -2.84
CA VAL A 118 -10.90 -22.12 -1.63
C VAL A 118 -9.44 -22.33 -1.99
N LYS A 119 -9.13 -23.34 -2.82
CA LYS A 119 -7.76 -23.63 -3.26
C LYS A 119 -7.16 -22.49 -4.08
N GLN A 120 -7.93 -21.92 -5.01
CA GLN A 120 -7.50 -20.76 -5.78
C GLN A 120 -7.21 -19.55 -4.88
N ALA A 121 -8.08 -19.31 -3.90
CA ALA A 121 -7.90 -18.24 -2.93
C ALA A 121 -6.64 -18.43 -2.07
N GLU A 122 -6.33 -19.66 -1.65
CA GLU A 122 -5.08 -19.97 -0.95
C GLU A 122 -3.87 -19.60 -1.80
N THR A 123 -3.84 -20.01 -3.07
CA THR A 123 -2.74 -19.68 -3.99
C THR A 123 -2.57 -18.18 -4.17
N VAL A 124 -3.66 -17.45 -4.43
CA VAL A 124 -3.63 -15.99 -4.64
C VAL A 124 -3.16 -15.26 -3.38
N VAL A 125 -3.66 -15.64 -2.21
CA VAL A 125 -3.27 -15.00 -0.95
C VAL A 125 -1.81 -15.29 -0.61
N THR A 126 -1.32 -16.51 -0.83
CA THR A 126 0.10 -16.83 -0.66
C THR A 126 0.98 -15.99 -1.58
N GLN A 127 0.65 -15.90 -2.87
CA GLN A 127 1.40 -15.08 -3.83
C GLN A 127 1.43 -13.60 -3.41
N ASN A 128 0.29 -13.04 -3.01
CA ASN A 128 0.22 -11.64 -2.58
C ASN A 128 1.05 -11.37 -1.31
N ILE A 129 1.11 -12.33 -0.37
CA ILE A 129 1.94 -12.20 0.84
C ILE A 129 3.42 -12.19 0.45
N GLU A 130 3.86 -13.13 -0.38
CA GLU A 130 5.25 -13.21 -0.85
C GLU A 130 5.66 -11.93 -1.59
N GLU A 131 4.80 -11.42 -2.46
CA GLU A 131 5.04 -10.17 -3.19
C GLU A 131 5.18 -8.97 -2.25
N ARG A 132 4.30 -8.87 -1.24
CA ARG A 132 4.38 -7.83 -0.21
C ARG A 132 5.65 -7.91 0.61
N GLU A 133 6.06 -9.11 1.04
CA GLU A 133 7.32 -9.29 1.77
C GLU A 133 8.54 -8.86 0.95
N ILE A 134 8.56 -9.17 -0.35
CA ILE A 134 9.63 -8.75 -1.25
C ILE A 134 9.66 -7.22 -1.37
N LYS A 135 8.50 -6.60 -1.63
CA LYS A 135 8.36 -5.14 -1.73
C LYS A 135 8.78 -4.45 -0.44
N GLN A 136 8.37 -4.97 0.71
CA GLN A 136 8.73 -4.42 2.01
C GLN A 136 10.24 -4.50 2.27
N LYS A 137 10.89 -5.62 1.92
CA LYS A 137 12.36 -5.74 2.02
C LYS A 137 13.09 -4.76 1.11
N GLN A 138 12.60 -4.55 -0.11
CA GLN A 138 13.17 -3.58 -1.05
C GLN A 138 13.03 -2.14 -0.51
N GLN A 139 11.84 -1.78 0.00
CA GLN A 139 11.60 -0.47 0.61
C GLN A 139 12.48 -0.25 1.84
N GLU A 140 12.63 -1.26 2.70
CA GLU A 140 13.50 -1.18 3.86
C GLU A 140 14.98 -0.99 3.46
N GLY A 141 15.44 -1.72 2.44
CA GLY A 141 16.78 -1.55 1.88
C GLY A 141 17.01 -0.12 1.38
N HIS A 142 16.05 0.42 0.63
CA HIS A 142 16.11 1.81 0.14
C HIS A 142 16.10 2.83 1.29
N ARG A 143 15.28 2.59 2.33
CA ARG A 143 15.23 3.44 3.53
C ARG A 143 16.56 3.45 4.26
N GLN A 144 17.19 2.29 4.45
CA GLN A 144 18.50 2.16 5.09
C GLN A 144 19.59 2.86 4.29
N GLU A 145 19.57 2.73 2.96
CA GLU A 145 20.49 3.42 2.07
C GLU A 145 20.32 4.94 2.16
N LEU A 146 19.08 5.44 2.13
CA LEU A 146 18.79 6.86 2.29
C LEU A 146 19.29 7.38 3.65
N MET A 147 19.06 6.64 4.73
CA MET A 147 19.56 7.02 6.06
C MET A 147 21.09 7.03 6.12
N LYS A 148 21.75 6.05 5.53
CA LYS A 148 23.22 6.02 5.40
C LYS A 148 23.74 7.23 4.63
N ASN A 149 23.07 7.59 3.53
CA ASN A 149 23.43 8.75 2.71
C ASN A 149 23.20 10.06 3.46
N LYS A 150 22.10 10.20 4.21
CA LYS A 150 21.84 11.36 5.09
C LYS A 150 22.93 11.52 6.15
N GLU A 151 23.32 10.44 6.83
CA GLU A 151 24.38 10.47 7.84
C GLU A 151 25.76 10.78 7.24
N ALA A 152 26.07 10.23 6.05
CA ALA A 152 27.29 10.56 5.33
C ALA A 152 27.34 12.04 4.93
N ALA A 153 26.25 12.56 4.34
CA ALA A 153 26.10 13.96 3.99
C ALA A 153 26.25 14.88 5.21
N LYS A 154 25.65 14.50 6.34
CA LYS A 154 25.80 15.23 7.61
C LYS A 154 27.25 15.28 8.08
N ARG A 155 27.94 14.14 8.10
CA ARG A 155 29.36 14.09 8.48
C ARG A 155 30.22 14.97 7.57
N GLU A 156 30.00 14.90 6.26
CA GLU A 156 30.73 15.71 5.28
C GLU A 156 30.51 17.22 5.51
N VAL A 157 29.27 17.65 5.73
CA VAL A 157 28.97 19.06 5.99
C VAL A 157 29.54 19.54 7.32
N VAL A 158 29.45 18.73 8.37
CA VAL A 158 30.03 19.05 9.68
C VAL A 158 31.55 19.16 9.60
N LEU A 159 32.20 18.25 8.89
CA LEU A 159 33.64 18.31 8.65
C LEU A 159 33.99 19.58 7.86
N ALA A 160 33.25 19.91 6.80
CA ALA A 160 33.48 21.11 6.01
C ALA A 160 33.31 22.39 6.85
N ILE A 161 32.30 22.47 7.72
CA ILE A 161 32.12 23.58 8.66
C ILE A 161 33.31 23.68 9.62
N ASN A 162 33.71 22.57 10.24
CA ASN A 162 34.76 22.57 11.25
C ASN A 162 36.14 22.91 10.65
N GLU A 163 36.51 22.24 9.57
CA GLU A 163 37.85 22.34 8.98
C GLU A 163 38.03 23.58 8.11
N TYR A 164 37.04 23.93 7.29
CA TYR A 164 37.22 24.92 6.24
C TYR A 164 36.83 26.33 6.69
N CYS A 165 36.08 26.43 7.79
CA CYS A 165 35.44 27.66 8.22
C CYS A 165 35.65 27.98 9.70
N ALA A 166 35.30 27.07 10.62
CA ALA A 166 35.32 27.37 12.05
C ALA A 166 36.73 27.39 12.66
N ARG A 167 37.60 26.45 12.29
CA ARG A 167 38.89 26.22 12.95
C ARG A 167 40.12 26.60 12.12
N ARG A 168 39.96 27.43 11.08
CA ARG A 168 41.07 27.69 10.16
C ARG A 168 42.29 28.28 10.91
N PRO A 169 43.43 27.58 10.98
CA PRO A 169 44.63 28.14 11.58
C PRO A 169 45.23 29.20 10.66
N ASN A 170 45.72 30.31 11.22
CA ASN A 170 46.37 31.40 10.49
C ASN A 170 47.57 30.93 9.63
N ASN A 171 48.11 29.73 9.86
CA ASN A 171 49.27 29.15 9.18
C ASN A 171 48.92 27.99 8.23
N SER A 172 47.66 27.87 7.77
CA SER A 172 47.30 26.80 6.81
C SER A 172 47.99 27.04 5.45
N SER A 173 48.78 26.06 5.00
CA SER A 173 49.39 26.03 3.66
C SER A 173 48.39 25.75 2.53
N ILE A 174 47.12 25.51 2.84
CA ILE A 174 46.09 25.18 1.85
C ILE A 174 45.51 26.48 1.27
N PRO A 175 45.48 26.63 -0.07
CA PRO A 175 44.88 27.78 -0.73
C PRO A 175 43.41 27.97 -0.34
N VAL A 176 43.03 29.22 -0.07
CA VAL A 176 41.64 29.61 0.30
C VAL A 176 40.62 29.07 -0.71
N ALA A 177 40.92 29.21 -2.01
CA ALA A 177 40.03 28.80 -3.09
C ALA A 177 39.68 27.31 -3.01
N SER A 178 40.68 26.45 -2.74
CA SER A 178 40.46 25.00 -2.64
C SER A 178 39.58 24.62 -1.45
N LEU A 179 39.71 25.34 -0.32
CA LEU A 179 38.84 25.12 0.85
C LEU A 179 37.41 25.58 0.57
N SER A 180 37.24 26.72 -0.12
CA SER A 180 35.94 27.24 -0.52
C SER A 180 35.20 26.29 -1.47
N GLU A 181 35.89 25.73 -2.47
CA GLU A 181 35.31 24.76 -3.40
C GLU A 181 34.83 23.49 -2.69
N LYS A 182 35.67 22.93 -1.80
CA LYS A 182 35.30 21.74 -1.01
C LYS A 182 34.10 22.00 -0.11
N TYR A 183 34.05 23.17 0.52
CA TYR A 183 32.92 23.58 1.34
C TYR A 183 31.63 23.71 0.51
N ILE A 184 31.67 24.40 -0.63
CA ILE A 184 30.51 24.58 -1.51
C ILE A 184 29.99 23.22 -2.01
N ALA A 185 30.88 22.32 -2.43
CA ALA A 185 30.51 20.99 -2.88
C ALA A 185 29.85 20.17 -1.76
N ALA A 186 30.42 20.18 -0.55
CA ALA A 186 29.84 19.49 0.61
C ALA A 186 28.46 20.06 0.97
N LYS A 187 28.31 21.39 1.00
CA LYS A 187 27.04 22.09 1.25
C LYS A 187 25.97 21.71 0.23
N GLN A 188 26.29 21.76 -1.07
CA GLN A 188 25.35 21.42 -2.13
C GLN A 188 24.92 19.95 -2.06
N LYS A 189 25.87 19.03 -1.86
CA LYS A 189 25.60 17.59 -1.71
C LYS A 189 24.73 17.30 -0.49
N ALA A 190 24.98 17.97 0.64
CA ALA A 190 24.16 17.80 1.82
C ALA A 190 22.74 18.33 1.64
N LEU A 191 22.59 19.48 0.98
CA LEU A 191 21.27 20.05 0.69
C LEU A 191 20.48 19.26 -0.35
N SER A 192 21.13 18.57 -1.29
CA SER A 192 20.44 17.72 -2.26
C SER A 192 19.96 16.39 -1.68
N ILE A 193 20.76 15.77 -0.80
CA ILE A 193 20.43 14.49 -0.15
C ILE A 193 19.53 14.70 1.06
N TYR A 194 19.74 15.77 1.82
CA TYR A 194 19.08 16.01 3.09
C TYR A 194 18.77 17.51 3.30
N PRO A 195 17.75 18.07 2.61
CA PRO A 195 17.42 19.49 2.69
C PRO A 195 17.16 19.99 4.13
N GLU A 196 16.54 19.16 4.97
CA GLU A 196 16.23 19.49 6.37
C GLU A 196 17.46 19.56 7.27
N ILE A 197 18.66 19.18 6.77
CA ILE A 197 19.91 19.28 7.53
C ILE A 197 20.14 20.69 8.08
N VAL A 198 19.64 21.70 7.37
CA VAL A 198 19.73 23.12 7.76
C VAL A 198 19.14 23.42 9.13
N ASN A 199 18.18 22.62 9.59
CA ASN A 199 17.51 22.78 10.88
C ASN A 199 18.25 22.05 12.02
N GLN A 200 19.23 21.20 11.71
CA GLN A 200 19.99 20.50 12.75
C GLN A 200 20.93 21.46 13.48
N ILE A 201 21.03 21.30 14.80
CA ILE A 201 21.99 22.04 15.62
C ILE A 201 23.36 21.37 15.54
N HIS A 202 24.39 22.16 15.23
CA HIS A 202 25.77 21.73 15.20
C HIS A 202 26.63 22.60 16.13
N GLN A 203 27.50 21.96 16.90
CA GLN A 203 28.42 22.62 17.81
C GLN A 203 29.84 22.57 17.23
N ALA A 204 30.47 23.74 17.09
CA ALA A 204 31.85 23.84 16.63
C ALA A 204 32.65 24.84 17.47
N THR A 205 33.97 24.66 17.49
CA THR A 205 34.91 25.58 18.13
C THR A 205 35.40 26.60 17.11
N LEU A 206 35.09 27.87 17.35
CA LEU A 206 35.59 29.02 16.59
C LEU A 206 36.90 29.51 17.19
N ILE A 207 37.90 29.71 16.34
CA ILE A 207 39.14 30.39 16.73
C ILE A 207 39.06 31.84 16.25
N ASP A 208 39.06 32.78 17.18
CA ASP A 208 39.15 34.21 16.85
C ASP A 208 40.50 34.49 16.16
N ARG A 209 40.46 35.01 14.94
CA ARG A 209 41.66 35.24 14.12
C ARG A 209 42.60 36.31 14.71
N ASN A 210 42.05 37.26 15.46
CA ASN A 210 42.80 38.38 16.02
C ASN A 210 43.36 38.03 17.41
N THR A 211 42.60 37.27 18.21
CA THR A 211 42.98 36.98 19.61
C THR A 211 43.47 35.56 19.84
N GLY A 212 43.27 34.64 18.89
CA GLY A 212 43.59 33.22 19.02
C GLY A 212 42.73 32.47 20.05
N LYS A 213 41.71 33.10 20.63
CA LYS A 213 40.85 32.48 21.64
C LYS A 213 39.86 31.51 20.99
N GLU A 214 39.69 30.36 21.63
CA GLU A 214 38.72 29.34 21.25
C GLU A 214 37.36 29.62 21.92
N ASN A 215 36.30 29.71 21.12
CA ASN A 215 34.91 29.88 21.57
C ASN A 215 34.06 28.72 21.04
N ASN A 216 33.36 28.00 21.91
CA ASN A 216 32.41 26.97 21.49
C ASN A 216 31.08 27.61 21.13
N LEU A 217 30.62 27.42 19.89
CA LEU A 217 29.35 27.94 19.40
C LEU A 217 28.42 26.79 19.00
N SER A 218 27.17 26.87 19.43
CA SER A 218 26.10 25.94 19.05
C SER A 218 25.04 26.70 18.28
N GLN A 219 24.83 26.35 17.02
CA GLN A 219 23.88 27.02 16.14
C GLN A 219 23.35 26.05 15.08
N SER A 220 22.31 26.45 14.35
CA SER A 220 21.79 25.61 13.27
C SER A 220 22.82 25.47 12.14
N ILE A 221 22.74 24.39 11.37
CA ILE A 221 23.58 24.21 10.17
C ILE A 221 23.33 25.36 9.17
N LYS A 222 22.11 25.90 9.11
CA LYS A 222 21.81 27.11 8.32
C LYS A 222 22.66 28.31 8.75
N ASP A 223 22.78 28.56 10.04
CA ASP A 223 23.57 29.68 10.57
C ASP A 223 25.06 29.46 10.35
N TRP A 224 25.52 28.21 10.48
CA TRP A 224 26.87 27.83 10.06
C TRP A 224 27.11 28.08 8.58
N PHE A 225 26.15 27.77 7.71
CA PHE A 225 26.30 28.05 6.29
C PHE A 225 26.43 29.55 6.02
N ASN A 226 25.55 30.36 6.59
CA ASN A 226 25.63 31.82 6.45
C ASN A 226 26.96 32.38 6.94
N TYR A 227 27.44 31.89 8.09
CA TYR A 227 28.73 32.27 8.65
C TYR A 227 29.89 31.92 7.70
N CYS A 228 29.91 30.69 7.19
CA CYS A 228 30.98 30.23 6.30
C CYS A 228 30.98 30.94 4.95
N ASP A 229 29.80 31.16 4.37
CA ASP A 229 29.64 31.94 3.13
C ASP A 229 30.23 33.35 3.29
N ALA A 230 29.93 34.02 4.41
CA ALA A 230 30.46 35.35 4.70
C ALA A 230 31.99 35.34 4.89
N VAL A 231 32.52 34.33 5.60
CA VAL A 231 33.97 34.17 5.83
C VAL A 231 34.74 33.96 4.52
N PHE A 232 34.19 33.20 3.57
CA PHE A 232 34.82 33.02 2.27
C PHE A 232 34.70 34.27 1.40
N ALA A 233 33.55 34.96 1.39
CA ALA A 233 33.35 36.19 0.62
C ALA A 233 34.30 37.34 1.04
N GLN A 234 34.60 37.46 2.34
CA GLN A 234 35.55 38.47 2.83
C GLN A 234 36.99 38.21 2.36
N GLN A 235 37.36 36.95 2.15
CA GLN A 235 38.73 36.58 1.75
C GLN A 235 38.97 36.76 0.25
N THR A 236 37.95 36.58 -0.58
CA THR A 236 38.01 36.90 -2.00
C THR A 236 38.19 38.40 -2.23
N ASN A 237 37.50 39.25 -1.46
CA ASN A 237 37.59 40.71 -1.60
C ASN A 237 38.92 41.29 -1.06
N ALA A 238 39.56 40.61 -0.09
CA ALA A 238 40.86 41.05 0.45
C ALA A 238 42.06 40.68 -0.44
N SER A 239 41.86 39.84 -1.46
CA SER A 239 42.92 39.38 -2.37
C SER A 239 42.96 40.13 -3.70
N GLU A 240 42.06 41.10 -3.90
CA GLU A 240 42.06 41.95 -5.09
C GLU A 240 43.12 43.07 -4.92
N PRO A 241 44.19 43.11 -5.73
CA PRO A 241 45.20 44.15 -5.62
C PRO A 241 44.56 45.49 -5.97
N VAL A 242 44.66 46.45 -5.04
CA VAL A 242 44.28 47.85 -5.26
C VAL A 242 44.89 48.31 -6.59
N PRO A 243 44.10 48.71 -7.60
CA PRO A 243 44.65 49.25 -8.84
C PRO A 243 45.50 50.48 -8.47
N ALA A 244 46.75 50.47 -8.92
CA ALA A 244 47.71 51.53 -8.66
C ALA A 244 47.09 52.89 -9.04
N ILE A 245 46.95 53.76 -8.04
CA ILE A 245 46.48 55.13 -8.19
C ILE A 245 47.45 55.85 -9.13
N SER A 246 47.02 56.11 -10.36
CA SER A 246 47.68 57.07 -11.25
C SER A 246 47.40 58.49 -10.74
N PRO A 247 48.39 59.41 -10.76
CA PRO A 247 48.24 60.75 -10.21
C PRO A 247 47.29 61.63 -11.03
N LEU A 248 46.55 62.49 -10.32
CA LEU A 248 45.62 63.50 -10.84
C LEU A 248 46.28 64.47 -11.84
N PRO A 249 45.49 65.03 -12.77
CA PRO A 249 45.61 66.42 -13.21
C PRO A 249 44.44 67.29 -12.67
N PRO A 250 44.59 68.63 -12.69
CA PRO A 250 43.78 69.52 -11.86
C PRO A 250 42.42 69.90 -12.47
N THR A 251 41.51 70.14 -11.53
CA THR A 251 40.28 70.94 -11.54
C THR A 251 40.04 71.88 -12.71
N SER A 252 38.85 71.78 -13.32
CA SER A 252 38.13 72.91 -13.93
C SER A 252 36.63 72.79 -13.63
N MET A 253 36.06 73.87 -13.08
CA MET A 253 34.64 74.03 -12.74
C MET A 253 33.77 74.30 -13.98
N ALA A 254 32.54 73.77 -13.99
CA ALA A 254 31.28 74.39 -14.47
C ALA A 254 30.15 73.34 -14.32
N MET A 255 29.24 73.48 -13.35
CA MET A 255 27.89 74.06 -13.46
C MET A 255 26.81 73.20 -14.18
N VAL A 256 25.85 72.74 -13.34
CA VAL A 256 24.36 72.81 -13.51
C VAL A 256 23.60 71.71 -14.28
N GLY A 257 22.53 71.22 -13.63
CA GLY A 257 21.30 70.61 -14.21
C GLY A 257 21.18 69.10 -13.95
N SER A 258 20.51 68.63 -12.89
CA SER A 258 19.05 68.40 -12.74
C SER A 258 18.48 67.23 -13.56
N GLU A 259 17.62 66.44 -12.90
CA GLU A 259 16.68 65.42 -13.39
C GLU A 259 17.15 63.94 -13.44
N GLY A 260 16.59 63.11 -12.56
CA GLY A 260 16.40 61.66 -12.80
C GLY A 260 15.05 61.41 -13.47
N PRO A 261 14.42 60.22 -13.38
CA PRO A 261 14.95 58.84 -13.26
C PRO A 261 14.45 57.95 -14.43
N THR A 262 15.03 56.77 -14.68
CA THR A 262 14.34 55.75 -15.52
C THR A 262 14.77 54.31 -15.20
N LEU A 263 13.78 53.51 -14.79
CA LEU A 263 13.78 52.05 -14.78
C LEU A 263 13.56 51.50 -16.21
N PRO A 264 14.09 50.32 -16.56
CA PRO A 264 13.45 49.44 -17.54
C PRO A 264 12.96 48.17 -16.82
N ASN A 265 11.66 47.99 -16.63
CA ASN A 265 10.65 47.51 -17.57
C ASN A 265 10.78 46.02 -17.94
N SER A 266 9.96 45.25 -17.23
CA SER A 266 9.27 43.99 -17.54
C SER A 266 9.23 43.55 -19.01
N LYS A 267 9.51 42.25 -19.25
CA LYS A 267 8.97 41.45 -20.36
C LYS A 267 8.89 39.96 -19.97
N SER A 268 7.71 39.53 -19.52
CA SER A 268 7.06 38.26 -19.94
C SER A 268 6.23 38.58 -21.21
N PRO A 269 5.80 37.67 -22.12
CA PRO A 269 5.30 36.29 -21.93
C PRO A 269 5.85 35.31 -23.01
N ALA A 270 5.54 34.02 -23.13
CA ALA A 270 4.26 33.35 -23.45
C ALA A 270 4.56 31.83 -23.56
N ALA A 271 3.75 30.93 -23.01
CA ALA A 271 2.56 30.28 -23.59
C ALA A 271 2.81 28.78 -23.88
N ILE A 272 1.93 27.98 -23.28
CA ILE A 272 1.82 26.52 -23.34
C ILE A 272 1.14 26.13 -24.66
N PRO A 273 1.58 25.06 -25.36
CA PRO A 273 0.75 24.35 -26.32
C PRO A 273 0.06 23.10 -25.70
N PRO A 274 -1.12 22.71 -26.23
CA PRO A 274 -2.03 21.75 -25.60
C PRO A 274 -1.79 20.28 -25.99
N ALA A 275 -2.36 19.40 -25.19
CA ALA A 275 -2.43 17.95 -25.39
C ALA A 275 -3.33 17.54 -26.58
N PRO A 276 -3.12 16.35 -27.18
CA PRO A 276 -4.13 15.68 -28.01
C PRO A 276 -4.91 14.60 -27.27
N LEU A 277 -6.19 14.51 -27.65
CA LEU A 277 -7.24 13.56 -27.24
C LEU A 277 -7.18 12.22 -28.00
N GLU A 278 -7.67 11.18 -27.31
CA GLU A 278 -8.45 9.99 -27.76
C GLU A 278 -7.95 9.10 -28.92
N ASN A 279 -7.86 7.78 -28.67
CA ASN A 279 -8.82 6.84 -29.27
C ASN A 279 -8.91 5.44 -28.61
N LYS A 280 -10.10 4.87 -28.81
CA LYS A 280 -10.73 3.62 -28.32
C LYS A 280 -10.22 2.29 -28.92
N VAL A 281 -10.30 1.25 -28.08
CA VAL A 281 -10.91 -0.11 -28.28
C VAL A 281 -10.34 -1.06 -29.35
N ALA A 282 -9.86 -2.25 -28.92
CA ALA A 282 -10.51 -3.57 -29.15
C ALA A 282 -9.61 -4.76 -28.76
N SER A 283 -10.27 -5.83 -28.32
CA SER A 283 -9.79 -7.14 -27.85
C SER A 283 -9.57 -8.14 -29.00
N THR A 284 -8.55 -9.02 -28.96
CA THR A 284 -8.70 -10.51 -29.01
C THR A 284 -7.37 -11.30 -28.95
N GLU A 285 -7.38 -12.36 -28.11
CA GLU A 285 -6.93 -13.76 -28.36
C GLU A 285 -5.45 -14.21 -28.52
N VAL A 286 -4.96 -14.81 -27.42
CA VAL A 286 -4.12 -16.04 -27.21
C VAL A 286 -3.40 -16.73 -28.39
N LYS A 287 -2.06 -16.90 -28.28
CA LYS A 287 -1.36 -18.20 -28.49
C LYS A 287 0.08 -18.25 -27.95
N ASN A 288 0.38 -19.30 -27.17
CA ASN A 288 1.70 -19.71 -26.64
C ASN A 288 2.76 -20.00 -27.71
N LYS A 289 4.05 -19.64 -27.46
CA LYS A 289 5.29 -20.50 -27.46
C LYS A 289 6.58 -19.63 -27.22
N PRO A 290 7.80 -20.19 -27.05
CA PRO A 290 8.51 -20.42 -25.78
C PRO A 290 9.78 -19.55 -25.52
N ALA A 291 10.15 -19.47 -24.23
CA ALA A 291 11.46 -19.32 -23.57
C ALA A 291 12.64 -18.49 -24.15
N GLN A 292 13.05 -17.51 -23.32
CA GLN A 292 14.35 -16.81 -23.13
C GLN A 292 14.79 -15.72 -24.12
N PRO A 293 15.51 -14.65 -23.68
CA PRO A 293 16.33 -14.51 -22.45
C PRO A 293 15.93 -13.35 -21.49
N GLU A 294 16.51 -13.39 -20.29
CA GLU A 294 16.53 -12.32 -19.29
C GLU A 294 17.18 -11.05 -19.86
N GLU A 295 16.46 -9.93 -19.87
CA GLU A 295 16.92 -8.53 -19.80
C GLU A 295 15.74 -7.61 -20.13
N ASP A 296 15.04 -7.12 -19.10
CA ASP A 296 14.90 -5.68 -18.84
C ASP A 296 14.06 -5.51 -17.57
N ALA A 297 14.70 -5.00 -16.51
CA ALA A 297 14.03 -4.56 -15.29
C ALA A 297 13.23 -3.30 -15.65
N THR A 298 12.09 -3.52 -16.29
CA THR A 298 11.15 -2.48 -16.67
C THR A 298 10.59 -1.91 -15.37
N ASN A 299 10.78 -0.60 -15.18
CA ASN A 299 10.11 0.20 -14.16
C ASN A 299 8.60 -0.07 -14.19
N GLU A 300 8.13 -1.06 -13.45
CA GLU A 300 6.76 -1.03 -12.95
C GLU A 300 6.74 0.13 -11.95
N PRO A 301 5.95 1.19 -12.19
CA PRO A 301 5.74 2.21 -11.19
C PRO A 301 5.26 1.49 -9.92
N ASN A 302 5.85 1.86 -8.78
CA ASN A 302 5.49 1.31 -7.48
C ASN A 302 4.03 1.71 -7.20
N LEU A 303 3.09 0.92 -7.72
CA LEU A 303 1.66 1.22 -7.81
C LEU A 303 1.07 1.49 -6.42
N GLU A 304 1.55 0.75 -5.42
CA GLU A 304 1.16 0.95 -4.01
C GLU A 304 1.71 2.26 -3.43
N GLN A 305 2.88 2.72 -3.87
CA GLN A 305 3.42 4.00 -3.44
C GLN A 305 2.70 5.17 -4.11
N GLU A 306 2.33 5.06 -5.39
CA GLU A 306 1.47 6.03 -6.06
C GLU A 306 0.08 6.08 -5.40
N GLU A 307 -0.52 4.93 -5.13
CA GLU A 307 -1.79 4.82 -4.41
C GLU A 307 -1.69 5.40 -3.00
N TYR A 308 -0.62 5.09 -2.25
CA TYR A 308 -0.38 5.68 -0.93
C TYR A 308 -0.27 7.21 -0.98
N GLN A 309 0.45 7.76 -1.95
CA GLN A 309 0.54 9.22 -2.12
C GLN A 309 -0.80 9.84 -2.53
N GLU A 310 -1.56 9.18 -3.39
CA GLU A 310 -2.90 9.61 -3.78
C GLU A 310 -3.84 9.65 -2.57
N ILE A 311 -3.90 8.57 -1.80
CA ILE A 311 -4.72 8.49 -0.59
C ILE A 311 -4.26 9.50 0.47
N MET A 312 -2.95 9.68 0.66
CA MET A 312 -2.40 10.72 1.53
C MET A 312 -2.83 12.13 1.10
N SER A 313 -2.89 12.42 -0.20
CA SER A 313 -3.29 13.73 -0.72
C SER A 313 -4.79 14.02 -0.54
N LYS A 314 -5.62 12.97 -0.52
CA LYS A 314 -7.08 13.06 -0.35
C LYS A 314 -7.51 12.97 1.12
N SER A 315 -6.67 12.42 1.99
CA SER A 315 -6.98 12.23 3.40
C SER A 315 -6.80 13.52 4.19
N ALA A 316 -7.71 13.79 5.12
CA ALA A 316 -7.65 14.92 6.04
C ALA A 316 -7.52 14.44 7.50
N ASP A 317 -7.18 15.38 8.38
CA ASP A 317 -7.26 15.23 9.84
C ASP A 317 -6.58 13.98 10.40
N ASP A 318 -7.30 13.14 11.13
CA ASP A 318 -6.73 12.00 11.83
C ASP A 318 -6.42 10.82 10.90
N ARG A 319 -7.15 10.68 9.78
CA ARG A 319 -6.80 9.73 8.71
C ARG A 319 -5.41 10.01 8.17
N LEU A 320 -5.12 11.28 7.89
CA LEU A 320 -3.80 11.71 7.42
C LEU A 320 -2.70 11.45 8.47
N LYS A 321 -2.99 11.70 9.75
CA LYS A 321 -2.03 11.41 10.83
C LYS A 321 -1.73 9.92 10.94
N ILE A 322 -2.75 9.07 10.85
CA ILE A 322 -2.58 7.61 10.95
C ILE A 322 -1.77 7.09 9.76
N LEU A 323 -2.07 7.53 8.53
CA LEU A 323 -1.27 7.15 7.36
C LEU A 323 0.20 7.55 7.54
N LYS A 324 0.47 8.78 7.99
CA LYS A 324 1.84 9.25 8.27
C LYS A 324 2.54 8.43 9.35
N ASN A 325 1.83 8.06 10.40
CA ASN A 325 2.38 7.31 11.54
C ASN A 325 2.70 5.86 11.16
N GLU A 326 1.78 5.19 10.47
CA GLU A 326 1.95 3.80 10.02
C GLU A 326 2.88 3.71 8.80
N GLY A 327 2.98 4.78 8.00
CA GLY A 327 3.86 4.86 6.84
C GLY A 327 3.44 4.00 5.65
N ARG A 328 2.22 3.45 5.66
CA ARG A 328 1.69 2.53 4.65
C ARG A 328 0.16 2.56 4.59
N LEU A 329 -0.42 1.92 3.56
CA LEU A 329 -1.87 1.69 3.47
C LEU A 329 -2.33 0.62 4.48
N PRO A 330 -3.56 0.71 5.00
CA PRO A 330 -4.12 -0.32 5.88
C PRO A 330 -4.31 -1.65 5.14
N ASP A 331 -4.11 -2.75 5.85
CA ASP A 331 -4.26 -4.12 5.33
C ASP A 331 -5.71 -4.49 5.06
N TYR A 332 -6.62 -3.84 5.77
CA TYR A 332 -8.06 -3.98 5.58
C TYR A 332 -8.78 -2.66 5.86
N VAL A 333 -9.79 -2.39 5.03
CA VAL A 333 -10.77 -1.33 5.21
C VAL A 333 -12.18 -1.92 5.13
N ASN A 334 -13.10 -1.46 5.97
CA ASN A 334 -14.48 -1.97 6.01
C ASN A 334 -15.41 -1.26 5.00
N ASP A 335 -15.00 -1.19 3.75
CA ASP A 335 -15.79 -0.62 2.66
C ASP A 335 -15.83 -1.61 1.49
N GLU A 336 -17.01 -1.83 0.89
CA GLU A 336 -17.19 -2.84 -0.16
C GLU A 336 -16.39 -2.55 -1.43
N ASP A 337 -16.12 -1.27 -1.68
CA ASP A 337 -15.37 -0.75 -2.82
C ASP A 337 -13.89 -0.50 -2.48
N GLY A 338 -13.50 -0.65 -1.21
CA GLY A 338 -12.15 -0.36 -0.73
C GLY A 338 -11.87 1.14 -0.62
N ASP A 339 -12.91 1.99 -0.54
CA ASP A 339 -12.75 3.44 -0.46
C ASP A 339 -12.22 3.87 0.92
N TYR A 340 -10.93 4.19 0.97
CA TYR A 340 -10.25 4.65 2.18
C TYR A 340 -10.87 5.92 2.79
N GLN A 341 -11.61 6.74 2.03
CA GLN A 341 -12.25 7.95 2.56
C GLN A 341 -13.61 7.63 3.21
N LYS A 342 -14.31 6.61 2.72
CA LYS A 342 -15.62 6.19 3.26
C LYS A 342 -15.53 5.13 4.35
N SER A 343 -14.46 4.35 4.37
CA SER A 343 -14.32 3.26 5.34
C SER A 343 -14.25 3.79 6.77
N ASN A 344 -15.08 3.26 7.67
CA ASN A 344 -15.10 3.65 9.08
C ASN A 344 -14.10 2.89 9.94
N ILE A 345 -13.41 1.88 9.40
CA ILE A 345 -12.46 1.03 10.11
C ILE A 345 -11.27 0.80 9.21
N TRP A 346 -10.08 1.09 9.73
CA TRP A 346 -8.80 0.70 9.16
C TRP A 346 -8.11 -0.30 10.08
N GLN A 347 -7.42 -1.28 9.49
CA GLN A 347 -6.65 -2.26 10.23
C GLN A 347 -5.23 -2.36 9.69
N TYR A 348 -4.28 -2.44 10.61
CA TYR A 348 -2.87 -2.63 10.33
C TYR A 348 -2.38 -3.85 11.11
N GLU A 349 -1.93 -4.87 10.39
CA GLU A 349 -1.20 -6.00 10.97
C GLU A 349 0.29 -5.68 11.03
N ASN A 350 0.83 -5.65 12.24
CA ASN A 350 2.26 -5.57 12.49
C ASN A 350 2.78 -6.97 12.81
N GLU A 351 3.32 -7.65 11.79
CA GLU A 351 3.86 -9.00 11.94
C GLU A 351 5.08 -9.04 12.86
N GLU A 352 5.92 -8.00 12.87
CA GLU A 352 7.13 -7.94 13.70
C GLU A 352 6.79 -7.94 15.19
N GLN A 353 5.72 -7.24 15.56
CA GLN A 353 5.28 -7.10 16.94
C GLN A 353 4.15 -8.07 17.31
N ASN A 354 3.67 -8.86 16.34
CA ASN A 354 2.47 -9.68 16.45
C ASN A 354 1.30 -8.87 17.04
N GLN A 355 1.01 -7.72 16.44
CA GLN A 355 -0.02 -6.79 16.89
C GLN A 355 -0.95 -6.41 15.74
N CYS A 356 -2.22 -6.16 16.07
CA CYS A 356 -3.19 -5.59 15.17
C CYS A 356 -3.65 -4.23 15.72
N ASN A 357 -3.40 -3.17 14.95
CA ASN A 357 -3.90 -1.84 15.25
C ASN A 357 -5.19 -1.61 14.46
N ILE A 358 -6.29 -1.35 15.18
CA ILE A 358 -7.60 -1.06 14.58
C ILE A 358 -7.95 0.39 14.89
N TYR A 359 -8.19 1.17 13.85
CA TYR A 359 -8.62 2.55 13.94
C TYR A 359 -10.05 2.65 13.45
N LYS A 360 -10.95 3.19 14.27
CA LYS A 360 -12.32 3.48 13.88
C LYS A 360 -12.51 4.98 13.71
N PHE A 361 -13.16 5.35 12.62
CA PHE A 361 -13.41 6.73 12.25
C PHE A 361 -14.90 7.03 12.32
N THR A 362 -15.21 8.27 12.72
CA THR A 362 -16.49 8.91 12.42
C THR A 362 -16.15 10.04 11.45
N GLU A 363 -16.53 9.88 10.19
CA GLU A 363 -16.09 10.74 9.09
C GLU A 363 -14.54 10.76 8.98
N ASN A 364 -13.90 11.91 9.20
CA ASN A 364 -12.44 12.07 9.14
C ASN A 364 -11.75 12.08 10.52
N GLN A 365 -12.52 11.96 11.60
CA GLN A 365 -12.01 12.00 12.97
C GLN A 365 -11.89 10.61 13.57
N LEU A 366 -10.82 10.40 14.33
CA LEU A 366 -10.56 9.15 15.03
C LEU A 366 -11.52 9.03 16.22
N ALA A 367 -12.40 8.04 16.17
CA ALA A 367 -13.37 7.76 17.21
C ALA A 367 -12.83 6.75 18.24
N GLU A 368 -12.11 5.72 17.80
CA GLU A 368 -11.59 4.68 18.67
C GLU A 368 -10.28 4.10 18.09
N THR A 369 -9.30 3.85 18.96
CA THR A 369 -8.12 3.06 18.65
C THR A 369 -8.12 1.81 19.51
N LYS A 370 -7.88 0.66 18.89
CA LYS A 370 -7.80 -0.62 19.57
C LYS A 370 -6.57 -1.39 19.10
N ASN A 371 -5.66 -1.64 20.02
CA ASN A 371 -4.48 -2.46 19.76
C ASN A 371 -4.71 -3.85 20.36
N LEU A 372 -4.64 -4.87 19.52
CA LEU A 372 -4.80 -6.26 19.89
C LEU A 372 -3.46 -6.98 19.77
N SER A 373 -3.12 -7.80 20.76
CA SER A 373 -2.05 -8.78 20.62
C SER A 373 -2.52 -9.93 19.73
N GLY A 374 -1.76 -10.26 18.70
CA GLY A 374 -2.08 -11.28 17.71
C GLY A 374 -2.58 -10.71 16.37
N GLU A 375 -3.04 -11.62 15.52
CA GLU A 375 -3.59 -11.32 14.19
C GLU A 375 -4.87 -10.47 14.27
N CYS A 376 -5.17 -9.70 13.22
CA CYS A 376 -6.41 -8.93 13.19
C CYS A 376 -7.65 -9.84 13.17
N PRO A 377 -8.72 -9.46 13.89
CA PRO A 377 -9.99 -10.16 13.82
C PRO A 377 -10.56 -10.04 12.41
N SER A 378 -11.11 -11.13 11.88
CA SER A 378 -11.84 -11.11 10.60
C SER A 378 -13.18 -10.41 10.79
N PHE A 379 -13.43 -9.34 10.04
CA PHE A 379 -14.70 -8.61 10.03
C PHE A 379 -15.62 -9.08 8.92
#